data_AF-A0A2R6CKP7-F1
#
_entry.id   AF-A0A2R6CKP7-F1
#
_cell.length_a   1.000
_cell.length_b   1.000
_cell.length_c   1.000
_cell.angle_alpha   90.00
_cell.angle_beta   90.00
_cell.angle_gamma   90.00
#
_symmetry.space_group_name_H-M   'P 1'
#
loop_
_entity.id
_entity.type
_entity.pdbx_description
1 polymer ?
#
loop_
_entity_poly.entity_id
_entity_poly.type
_entity_poly.pdbx_seq_one_letter_code
_entity_poly.pdbx_strand_id
1 'polypeptide(L)'
;DRGGWRDIEDVPYAWNIHEVSNVEHVRGVTRIARDSAREQRDFHGADPDTDTIVAAALLHDVGKCYEYVDHVDDDLLDKPDETYVGEEIPHSLSGYALAHEVGCPLSVQRAIPHFLGEVPERTLEAELVKSANSASSNAITQAAMGITLDEWVETYSQTS
;
A
#
# COMPACT_ATOMS: atom_id res chain seq x y z
N ASP A 1 -5.05 17.82 1.70
CA ASP A 1 -5.42 18.30 3.06
C ASP A 1 -4.32 18.17 4.11
N ARG A 2 -3.92 16.99 4.62
CA ARG A 2 -2.82 16.89 5.62
C ARG A 2 -1.43 16.60 5.05
N GLY A 3 -1.36 15.73 4.05
CA GLY A 3 -0.09 15.44 3.33
C GLY A 3 0.34 16.53 2.35
N GLY A 4 -0.46 17.58 2.14
CA GLY A 4 -0.13 18.68 1.22
C GLY A 4 -0.22 18.34 -0.28
N TRP A 5 -0.41 17.09 -0.69
CA TRP A 5 -0.49 16.68 -2.10
C TRP A 5 -1.55 17.42 -2.91
N ARG A 6 -1.15 17.89 -4.10
CA ARG A 6 -2.04 18.53 -5.08
C ARG A 6 -2.82 17.51 -5.91
N ASP A 7 -2.17 16.43 -6.33
CA ASP A 7 -2.79 15.27 -6.97
C ASP A 7 -2.37 13.97 -6.26
N ILE A 8 -3.24 12.96 -6.27
CA ILE A 8 -2.94 11.64 -5.74
C ILE A 8 -2.01 10.86 -6.66
N GLU A 9 -2.01 11.17 -7.96
CA GLU A 9 -1.09 10.57 -8.93
C GLU A 9 0.37 11.07 -8.73
N ASP A 10 0.58 12.15 -7.96
CA ASP A 10 1.92 12.65 -7.62
C ASP A 10 2.61 11.85 -6.50
N VAL A 11 1.85 11.03 -5.74
CA VAL A 11 2.42 10.17 -4.70
C VAL A 11 3.16 9.01 -5.37
N PRO A 12 4.48 8.85 -5.17
CA PRO A 12 5.23 7.79 -5.86
C PRO A 12 4.97 6.41 -5.25
N TYR A 13 5.17 5.35 -6.03
CA TYR A 13 5.10 3.97 -5.55
C TYR A 13 6.13 3.70 -4.44
N ALA A 14 7.35 4.17 -4.61
CA ALA A 14 8.40 4.10 -3.59
C ALA A 14 9.18 5.41 -3.59
N TRP A 15 9.83 5.73 -2.47
CA TRP A 15 10.60 6.97 -2.31
C TRP A 15 11.68 7.20 -3.39
N ASN A 16 12.18 6.13 -4.02
CA ASN A 16 13.18 6.17 -5.10
C ASN A 16 12.71 5.61 -6.46
N ILE A 17 11.40 5.36 -6.63
CA ILE A 17 10.80 4.92 -7.91
C ILE A 17 9.61 5.85 -8.18
N HIS A 18 9.85 6.89 -8.98
CA HIS A 18 8.89 7.96 -9.23
C HIS A 18 8.18 7.82 -10.59
N GLU A 19 8.67 6.95 -11.47
CA GLU A 19 8.06 6.67 -12.77
C GLU A 19 6.73 5.89 -12.67
N VAL A 20 6.44 5.30 -11.50
CA VAL A 20 5.19 4.61 -11.20
C VAL A 20 4.51 5.32 -10.03
N SER A 21 3.28 5.77 -10.23
CA SER A 21 2.48 6.38 -9.16
C SER A 21 1.97 5.31 -8.18
N ASN A 22 1.72 5.72 -6.94
CA ASN A 22 1.05 4.87 -5.96
C ASN A 22 -0.35 4.47 -6.46
N VAL A 23 -1.01 5.31 -7.25
CA VAL A 23 -2.32 5.00 -7.84
C VAL A 23 -2.21 3.86 -8.86
N GLU A 24 -1.19 3.88 -9.74
CA GLU A 24 -0.92 2.78 -10.65
C GLU A 24 -0.68 1.48 -9.87
N HIS A 25 0.16 1.56 -8.84
CA HIS A 25 0.46 0.44 -7.96
C HIS A 25 -0.79 -0.16 -7.30
N VAL A 26 -1.58 0.63 -6.54
CA VAL A 26 -2.76 0.11 -5.83
C VAL A 26 -3.84 -0.42 -6.79
N ARG A 27 -3.96 0.16 -8.00
CA ARG A 27 -4.83 -0.40 -9.06
C ARG A 27 -4.33 -1.76 -9.53
N GLY A 28 -3.01 -1.95 -9.69
CA GLY A 28 -2.38 -3.23 -9.99
C GLY A 28 -2.64 -4.27 -8.92
N VAL A 29 -2.35 -3.93 -7.66
CA VAL A 29 -2.61 -4.79 -6.49
C VAL A 29 -4.08 -5.20 -6.41
N THR A 30 -5.01 -4.25 -6.58
CA THR A 30 -6.45 -4.52 -6.54
C THR A 30 -6.88 -5.54 -7.59
N ARG A 31 -6.34 -5.45 -8.81
CA ARG A 31 -6.65 -6.39 -9.89
C ARG A 31 -6.15 -7.79 -9.55
N ILE A 32 -4.88 -7.90 -9.14
CA ILE A 32 -4.26 -9.18 -8.78
C ILE A 32 -4.98 -9.82 -7.59
N ALA A 33 -5.31 -9.05 -6.54
CA ALA A 33 -5.98 -9.54 -5.35
C ALA A 33 -7.39 -10.06 -5.69
N ARG A 34 -8.17 -9.30 -6.48
CA ARG A 34 -9.51 -9.70 -6.92
C ARG A 34 -9.47 -10.97 -7.77
N ASP A 35 -8.54 -11.06 -8.71
CA ASP A 35 -8.41 -12.26 -9.54
C ASP A 35 -7.95 -13.46 -8.71
N SER A 36 -7.03 -13.27 -7.76
CA SER A 36 -6.61 -14.31 -6.83
C SER A 36 -7.78 -14.82 -5.98
N ALA A 37 -8.61 -13.93 -5.46
CA ALA A 37 -9.81 -14.27 -4.70
C ALA A 37 -10.82 -15.08 -5.51
N ARG A 38 -10.98 -14.76 -6.81
CA ARG A 38 -11.79 -15.56 -7.73
C ARG A 38 -11.22 -16.97 -7.87
N GLU A 39 -9.91 -17.13 -8.08
CA GLU A 39 -9.30 -18.47 -8.18
C GLU A 39 -9.45 -19.26 -6.87
N GLN A 40 -9.31 -18.61 -5.70
CA GLN A 40 -9.54 -19.28 -4.41
C GLN A 40 -10.98 -19.79 -4.28
N ARG A 41 -11.95 -19.03 -4.79
CA ARG A 41 -13.35 -19.43 -4.81
C ARG A 41 -13.63 -20.58 -5.77
N ASP A 42 -13.20 -20.43 -7.01
CA ASP A 42 -13.58 -21.32 -8.10
C ASP A 42 -12.83 -22.66 -8.04
N PHE A 43 -11.58 -22.66 -7.56
CA PHE A 43 -10.74 -23.86 -7.56
C PHE A 43 -10.61 -24.52 -6.18
N HIS A 44 -10.57 -23.72 -5.11
CA HIS A 44 -10.34 -24.23 -3.75
C HIS A 44 -11.61 -24.23 -2.88
N GLY A 45 -12.71 -23.66 -3.35
CA GLY A 45 -13.98 -23.60 -2.60
C GLY A 45 -13.94 -22.66 -1.38
N ALA A 46 -12.95 -21.76 -1.31
CA ALA A 46 -12.92 -20.70 -0.31
C ALA A 46 -13.95 -19.61 -0.66
N ASP A 47 -14.35 -18.80 0.31
CA ASP A 47 -15.32 -17.71 0.10
C ASP A 47 -14.78 -16.39 0.67
N PRO A 48 -13.66 -15.86 0.14
CA PRO A 48 -13.12 -14.58 0.61
C PRO A 48 -14.06 -13.43 0.24
N ASP A 49 -14.21 -12.47 1.16
CA ASP A 49 -15.01 -11.27 0.93
C ASP A 49 -14.31 -10.33 -0.06
N THR A 50 -14.84 -10.27 -1.27
CA THR A 50 -14.27 -9.47 -2.36
C THR A 50 -14.36 -7.97 -2.11
N ASP A 51 -15.38 -7.49 -1.38
CA ASP A 51 -15.51 -6.07 -1.08
C ASP A 51 -14.44 -5.65 -0.07
N THR A 52 -14.19 -6.48 0.95
CA THR A 52 -13.09 -6.28 1.89
C THR A 52 -11.73 -6.27 1.16
N ILE A 53 -11.50 -7.22 0.23
CA ILE A 53 -10.25 -7.28 -0.55
C ILE A 53 -10.05 -6.03 -1.39
N VAL A 54 -11.06 -5.62 -2.16
CA VAL A 54 -10.95 -4.47 -3.07
C VAL A 54 -10.74 -3.19 -2.27
N ALA A 55 -11.50 -2.99 -1.19
CA ALA A 55 -11.35 -1.82 -0.33
C ALA A 55 -9.97 -1.77 0.33
N ALA A 56 -9.50 -2.89 0.91
CA ALA A 56 -8.20 -2.97 1.54
C ALA A 56 -7.05 -2.76 0.53
N ALA A 57 -7.11 -3.38 -0.65
CA ALA A 57 -6.09 -3.23 -1.69
C ALA A 57 -5.97 -1.78 -2.20
N LEU A 58 -7.09 -1.07 -2.33
CA LEU A 58 -7.08 0.35 -2.73
C LEU A 58 -6.51 1.26 -1.64
N LEU A 59 -6.63 0.87 -0.37
CA LEU A 59 -6.24 1.68 0.79
C LEU A 59 -4.89 1.29 1.40
N HIS A 60 -4.32 0.13 1.05
CA HIS A 60 -3.19 -0.45 1.81
C HIS A 60 -1.96 0.49 1.89
N ASP A 61 -1.79 1.34 0.87
CA ASP A 61 -0.69 2.29 0.74
C ASP A 61 -1.14 3.76 0.82
N VAL A 62 -2.35 4.04 1.30
CA VAL A 62 -2.84 5.43 1.45
C VAL A 62 -2.00 6.23 2.45
N GLY A 63 -1.32 5.55 3.38
CA GLY A 63 -0.41 6.19 4.33
C GLY A 63 0.84 6.81 3.71
N LYS A 64 1.19 6.46 2.46
CA LYS A 64 2.31 7.10 1.73
C LYS A 64 2.07 8.59 1.51
N CYS A 65 0.81 9.02 1.54
CA CYS A 65 0.45 10.44 1.53
C CYS A 65 1.02 11.21 2.74
N TYR A 66 1.42 10.53 3.82
CA TYR A 66 2.13 11.13 4.96
C TYR A 66 3.63 10.84 4.93
N GLU A 67 4.01 9.64 4.51
CA GLU A 67 5.41 9.18 4.56
C GLU A 67 6.29 9.84 3.49
N TYR A 68 5.76 10.12 2.30
CA TYR A 68 6.58 10.46 1.13
C TYR A 68 6.68 11.96 0.80
N VAL A 69 6.24 12.83 1.70
CA VAL A 69 6.25 14.28 1.45
C VAL A 69 7.66 14.85 1.25
N ASP A 70 8.67 14.26 1.87
CA ASP A 70 10.07 14.72 1.78
C ASP A 70 10.85 14.08 0.61
N HIS A 71 10.20 13.23 -0.19
CA HIS A 71 10.81 12.48 -1.30
C HIS A 71 10.39 12.96 -2.69
N VAL A 72 9.74 14.11 -2.77
CA VAL A 72 9.23 14.70 -4.01
C VAL A 72 9.59 16.18 -4.09
N ASP A 73 9.44 16.77 -5.27
CA ASP A 73 9.65 18.20 -5.45
C ASP A 73 8.57 19.02 -4.72
N ASP A 74 8.98 20.12 -4.07
CA ASP A 74 8.11 21.01 -3.29
C ASP A 74 6.92 21.56 -4.12
N ASP A 75 7.04 21.62 -5.44
CA ASP A 75 5.99 22.12 -6.32
C ASP A 75 4.83 21.13 -6.53
N LEU A 76 4.95 19.88 -6.09
CA LEU A 76 3.85 18.91 -6.04
C LEU A 76 3.01 19.03 -4.76
N LEU A 77 3.49 19.82 -3.79
CA LEU A 77 2.86 20.01 -2.49
C LEU A 77 2.37 21.46 -2.30
N ASP A 78 1.33 21.64 -1.51
CA ASP A 78 0.86 22.95 -1.05
C ASP A 78 1.50 23.31 0.30
N LYS A 79 1.04 22.66 1.37
CA LYS A 79 1.62 22.78 2.72
C LYS A 79 1.31 21.51 3.52
N PRO A 80 2.28 20.61 3.70
CA PRO A 80 2.15 19.46 4.59
C PRO A 80 1.90 19.90 6.05
N ASP A 81 1.16 19.10 6.80
CA ASP A 81 0.96 19.26 8.24
C ASP A 81 1.98 18.38 8.99
N GLU A 82 3.02 19.03 9.52
CA GLU A 82 4.13 18.46 10.30
C GLU A 82 3.68 17.60 11.51
N THR A 83 2.41 17.70 11.92
CA THR A 83 1.84 16.84 12.97
C THR A 83 1.65 15.40 12.50
N TYR A 84 1.42 15.20 11.19
CA TYR A 84 1.02 13.92 10.60
C TYR A 84 2.07 13.33 9.67
N VAL A 85 2.82 14.18 8.97
CA VAL A 85 3.78 13.75 7.95
C VAL A 85 5.12 13.39 8.58
N GLY A 86 5.84 12.48 7.94
CA GLY A 86 7.11 11.94 8.42
C GLY A 86 7.24 10.44 8.24
N GLU A 87 8.44 9.93 8.39
CA GLU A 87 8.79 8.52 8.21
C GLU A 87 8.65 7.68 9.49
N GLU A 88 8.47 8.32 10.65
CA GLU A 88 8.45 7.63 11.94
C GLU A 88 7.28 6.64 12.07
N ILE A 89 6.15 6.94 11.42
CA ILE A 89 4.98 6.07 11.39
C ILE A 89 4.84 5.49 9.97
N PRO A 90 5.12 4.19 9.78
CA PRO A 90 5.01 3.54 8.47
C PRO A 90 3.62 3.70 7.84
N HIS A 91 3.58 3.81 6.51
CA HIS A 91 2.33 3.96 5.74
C HIS A 91 1.29 2.87 6.03
N SER A 92 1.73 1.66 6.39
CA SER A 92 0.83 0.57 6.76
C SER A 92 0.03 0.88 8.04
N LEU A 93 0.65 1.55 9.01
CA LEU A 93 0.03 1.96 10.28
C LEU A 93 -0.75 3.26 10.14
N SER A 94 -0.20 4.27 9.45
CA SER A 94 -0.92 5.51 9.20
C SER A 94 -2.13 5.27 8.28
N GLY A 95 -2.03 4.34 7.32
CA GLY A 95 -3.14 3.87 6.50
C GLY A 95 -4.26 3.20 7.30
N TYR A 96 -3.91 2.36 8.29
CA TYR A 96 -4.88 1.81 9.25
C TYR A 96 -5.61 2.93 10.01
N ALA A 97 -4.86 3.91 10.54
CA ALA A 97 -5.43 5.03 11.30
C ALA A 97 -6.36 5.90 10.43
N LEU A 98 -5.98 6.17 9.18
CA LEU A 98 -6.79 6.89 8.21
C LEU A 98 -8.10 6.15 7.90
N ALA A 99 -8.03 4.84 7.65
CA ALA A 99 -9.21 4.03 7.41
C ALA A 99 -10.16 4.00 8.63
N HIS A 100 -9.60 3.98 9.83
CA HIS A 100 -10.37 4.09 11.06
C HIS A 100 -11.08 5.44 11.18
N GLU A 101 -10.38 6.54 10.91
CA GLU A 101 -10.89 7.91 11.00
C GLU A 101 -12.12 8.14 10.10
N VAL A 102 -12.09 7.58 8.88
CA VAL A 102 -13.20 7.72 7.92
C VAL A 102 -14.30 6.66 8.09
N GLY A 103 -14.21 5.80 9.11
CA GLY A 103 -15.25 4.84 9.47
C GLY A 103 -15.30 3.59 8.59
N CYS A 104 -14.17 3.18 7.98
CA CYS A 104 -14.12 1.88 7.28
C CYS A 104 -14.47 0.72 8.23
N PRO A 105 -15.03 -0.39 7.75
CA PRO A 105 -15.25 -1.57 8.59
C PRO A 105 -13.95 -2.14 9.15
N LEU A 106 -13.99 -2.76 10.34
CA LEU A 106 -12.81 -3.39 10.95
C LEU A 106 -12.18 -4.47 10.05
N SER A 107 -12.99 -5.16 9.23
CA SER A 107 -12.50 -6.14 8.25
C SER A 107 -11.53 -5.51 7.24
N VAL A 108 -11.82 -4.29 6.78
CA VAL A 108 -10.96 -3.52 5.88
C VAL A 108 -9.77 -2.95 6.64
N GLN A 109 -10.00 -2.32 7.79
CA GLN A 109 -8.93 -1.72 8.61
C GLN A 109 -7.82 -2.74 8.89
N ARG A 110 -8.16 -3.94 9.39
CA ARG A 110 -7.17 -4.97 9.73
C ARG A 110 -6.49 -5.64 8.53
N ALA A 111 -6.99 -5.43 7.31
CA ALA A 111 -6.42 -5.97 6.09
C ALA A 111 -5.44 -5.00 5.41
N ILE A 112 -5.35 -3.75 5.87
CA ILE A 112 -4.42 -2.73 5.37
C ILE A 112 -2.95 -3.02 5.80
N PRO A 113 -2.65 -3.34 7.08
CA PRO A 113 -1.26 -3.55 7.49
C PRO A 113 -0.63 -4.81 6.91
N HIS A 114 0.49 -4.64 6.20
CA HIS A 114 1.08 -5.70 5.37
C HIS A 114 2.61 -5.79 5.46
N PHE A 115 3.28 -4.95 6.26
CA PHE A 115 4.73 -4.78 6.20
C PHE A 115 5.46 -5.33 7.46
N LEU A 116 5.08 -4.92 8.66
CA LEU A 116 5.81 -5.19 9.92
C LEU A 116 5.16 -6.24 10.86
N GLY A 117 4.31 -7.12 10.34
CA GLY A 117 3.62 -8.10 11.20
C GLY A 117 2.69 -7.43 12.22
N GLU A 118 2.16 -6.26 11.86
CA GLU A 118 1.41 -5.33 12.73
C GLU A 118 0.12 -5.96 13.25
N VAL A 119 -0.45 -6.88 12.47
CA VAL A 119 -1.64 -7.65 12.81
C VAL A 119 -1.21 -9.12 12.99
N PRO A 120 -1.19 -9.64 14.24
CA PRO A 120 -0.72 -11.00 14.54
C PRO A 120 -1.52 -12.12 13.87
N GLU A 121 -2.81 -11.89 13.63
CA GLU A 121 -3.72 -12.86 12.99
C GLU A 121 -4.36 -12.23 11.76
N ARG A 122 -3.90 -12.63 10.57
CA ARG A 122 -4.43 -12.15 9.29
C ARG A 122 -5.56 -13.04 8.78
N THR A 123 -6.55 -12.41 8.16
CA THR A 123 -7.59 -13.13 7.44
C THR A 123 -7.09 -13.58 6.07
N LEU A 124 -7.88 -14.41 5.41
CA LEU A 124 -7.65 -14.76 4.02
C LEU A 124 -7.59 -13.51 3.11
N GLU A 125 -8.48 -12.53 3.32
CA GLU A 125 -8.49 -11.28 2.55
C GLU A 125 -7.17 -10.51 2.73
N ALA A 126 -6.70 -10.37 3.97
CA ALA A 126 -5.45 -9.70 4.27
C ALA A 126 -4.23 -10.42 3.65
N GLU A 127 -4.21 -11.76 3.69
CA GLU A 127 -3.15 -12.56 3.05
C GLU A 127 -3.18 -12.44 1.52
N LEU A 128 -4.37 -12.37 0.92
CA LEU A 128 -4.52 -12.16 -0.53
C LEU A 128 -4.04 -10.77 -0.95
N VAL A 129 -4.38 -9.71 -0.19
CA VAL A 129 -3.90 -8.35 -0.44
C VAL A 129 -2.38 -8.28 -0.30
N LYS A 130 -1.82 -8.85 0.78
CA LYS A 130 -0.36 -8.90 0.99
C LYS A 130 0.36 -9.62 -0.15
N SER A 131 -0.16 -10.78 -0.57
CA SER A 131 0.43 -11.56 -1.68
C SER A 131 0.35 -10.81 -3.01
N ALA A 132 -0.78 -10.14 -3.28
CA ALA A 132 -0.96 -9.31 -4.47
C ALA A 132 -0.04 -8.08 -4.48
N ASN A 133 0.16 -7.44 -3.32
CA ASN A 133 1.13 -6.36 -3.16
C ASN A 133 2.54 -6.88 -3.51
N SER A 134 3.01 -7.97 -2.89
CA SER A 134 4.32 -8.53 -3.19
C SER A 134 4.50 -8.88 -4.68
N ALA A 135 3.48 -9.43 -5.33
CA ALA A 135 3.53 -9.74 -6.76
C ALA A 135 3.64 -8.47 -7.63
N SER A 136 2.83 -7.44 -7.34
CA SER A 136 2.86 -6.17 -8.06
C SER A 136 4.19 -5.43 -7.84
N SER A 137 4.65 -5.39 -6.60
CA SER A 137 5.86 -4.69 -6.17
C SER A 137 7.12 -5.31 -6.78
N ASN A 138 7.22 -6.63 -6.83
CA ASN A 138 8.30 -7.31 -7.56
C ASN A 138 8.33 -6.94 -9.05
N ALA A 139 7.17 -6.90 -9.72
CA ALA A 139 7.10 -6.55 -11.13
C ALA A 139 7.54 -5.10 -11.38
N ILE A 140 7.10 -4.16 -10.54
CA ILE A 140 7.50 -2.74 -10.63
C ILE A 140 9.00 -2.61 -10.39
N THR A 141 9.54 -3.15 -9.29
CA THR A 141 10.96 -3.05 -8.96
C THR A 141 11.85 -3.66 -10.04
N GLN A 142 11.46 -4.81 -10.60
CA GLN A 142 12.20 -5.43 -11.70
C GLN A 142 12.17 -4.57 -12.97
N ALA A 143 11.02 -3.99 -13.31
CA ALA A 143 10.89 -3.16 -14.50
C ALA A 143 11.64 -1.82 -14.37
N ALA A 144 11.59 -1.20 -13.20
CA ALA A 144 12.22 0.09 -12.90
C ALA A 144 13.74 -0.03 -12.72
N MET A 145 14.19 -1.03 -11.95
CA MET A 145 15.55 -1.09 -11.43
C MET A 145 16.34 -2.34 -11.85
N GLY A 146 15.68 -3.33 -12.47
CA GLY A 146 16.32 -4.58 -12.90
C GLY A 146 16.69 -5.52 -11.75
N ILE A 147 16.16 -5.29 -10.54
CA ILE A 147 16.39 -6.10 -9.33
C ILE A 147 15.07 -6.62 -8.77
N THR A 148 15.14 -7.61 -7.89
CA THR A 148 13.97 -8.14 -7.16
C THR A 148 13.52 -7.18 -6.05
N LEU A 149 12.29 -7.34 -5.56
CA LEU A 149 11.82 -6.59 -4.39
C LEU A 149 12.70 -6.88 -3.16
N ASP A 150 13.10 -8.14 -2.95
CA ASP A 150 13.94 -8.52 -1.81
C ASP A 150 15.30 -7.81 -1.84
N GLU A 151 15.97 -7.77 -3.01
CA GLU A 151 17.22 -7.01 -3.20
C GLU A 151 17.02 -5.51 -2.96
N TRP A 152 15.88 -4.95 -3.39
CA TRP A 152 15.55 -3.55 -3.13
C TRP A 152 15.37 -3.29 -1.64
N VAL A 153 14.65 -4.16 -0.92
CA VAL A 153 14.45 -4.06 0.53
C VAL A 153 15.79 -4.12 1.26
N GLU A 154 16.65 -5.08 0.91
CA GLU A 154 17.99 -5.22 1.52
C GLU A 154 18.89 -3.99 1.27
N THR A 155 18.75 -3.35 0.10
CA THR A 155 19.61 -2.23 -0.29
C THR A 155 19.10 -0.89 0.24
N TYR A 156 17.78 -0.68 0.26
CA TYR A 156 17.16 0.64 0.40
C TYR A 156 16.21 0.77 1.59
N SER A 157 15.68 -0.33 2.14
CA SER A 157 14.74 -0.27 3.26
C SER A 157 15.51 -0.31 4.58
N GLN A 158 15.51 0.81 5.32
CA GLN A 158 16.23 0.95 6.60
C GLN A 158 15.59 0.19 7.78
N THR A 159 14.54 -0.60 7.55
CA THR A 159 13.99 -1.51 8.55
C THR A 159 14.83 -2.80 8.61
N SER A 160 16.01 -2.71 9.23
CA SER A 160 16.67 -3.86 9.87
C SER A 160 16.22 -3.96 11.33
#